data_AF-A0A429AGS6-F1
#
_entry.id   AF-A0A429AGS6-F1
#
_cell.length_a   1.000
_cell.length_b   1.000
_cell.length_c   1.000
_cell.angle_alpha   90.00
_cell.angle_beta   90.00
_cell.angle_gamma   90.00
#
_symmetry.space_group_name_H-M   'P 1'
#
loop_
_entity.id
_entity.type
_entity.pdbx_description
1 polymer ?
#
loop_
_entity_poly.entity_id
_entity_poly.type
_entity_poly.pdbx_seq_one_letter_code
_entity_poly.pdbx_strand_id
1 'polypeptide(L)'
;MTFPAMPAAVLQFFTASQNADADTWAAAFADDGVFHDPVGPPPITGRAAIHRFIASVLPGFHPFLGLTPLQAHTVGNQVAVSWRGPPSPWTAHRPTGRASTSTNSTTPA
;
A
#
# COMPACT_ATOMS: atom_id res chain seq x y z
N MET A 1 2.11 4.59 -22.51
CA MET A 1 0.90 4.52 -21.66
C MET A 1 1.02 5.63 -20.63
N THR A 2 0.15 6.63 -20.69
CA THR A 2 0.15 7.73 -19.73
C THR A 2 -0.76 7.30 -18.58
N PHE A 3 -0.23 7.22 -17.36
CA PHE A 3 -1.09 7.07 -16.18
C PHE A 3 -2.04 8.28 -16.14
N PRO A 4 -3.35 8.08 -15.91
CA PRO A 4 -4.23 9.22 -15.63
C PRO A 4 -3.63 10.02 -14.46
N ALA A 5 -3.81 11.35 -14.47
CA ALA A 5 -3.25 12.22 -13.45
C ALA A 5 -3.68 11.73 -12.06
N MET A 6 -2.74 11.15 -11.33
CA MET A 6 -2.94 10.64 -9.99
C MET A 6 -3.07 11.83 -9.03
N PRO A 7 -4.05 11.86 -8.11
CA PRO A 7 -4.14 12.93 -7.13
C PRO A 7 -2.84 13.07 -6.33
N ALA A 8 -2.48 14.32 -6.00
CA ALA A 8 -1.18 14.65 -5.40
C ALA A 8 -0.88 13.83 -4.14
N ALA A 9 -1.86 13.64 -3.25
CA ALA A 9 -1.69 12.83 -2.04
C ALA A 9 -1.37 11.35 -2.33
N VAL A 10 -1.98 10.78 -3.37
CA VAL A 10 -1.73 9.38 -3.78
C VAL A 10 -0.34 9.27 -4.42
N LEU A 11 0.06 10.24 -5.24
CA LEU A 11 1.41 10.29 -5.79
C LEU A 11 2.46 10.40 -4.67
N GLN A 12 2.24 11.29 -3.70
CA GLN A 12 3.11 11.46 -2.54
C GLN A 12 3.25 10.17 -1.74
N PHE A 13 2.15 9.44 -1.51
CA PHE A 13 2.17 8.14 -0.83
C PHE A 13 3.15 7.16 -1.49
N PHE A 14 3.09 7.00 -2.82
CA PHE A 14 3.98 6.07 -3.53
C PHE A 14 5.42 6.58 -3.59
N THR A 15 5.65 7.85 -3.87
CA THR A 15 7.00 8.44 -3.92
C THR A 15 7.70 8.36 -2.56
N ALA A 16 7.00 8.69 -1.48
CA ALA A 16 7.55 8.61 -0.13
C ALA A 16 7.88 7.16 0.27
N SER A 17 7.04 6.18 -0.13
CA SER A 17 7.34 4.76 0.08
C SER A 17 8.64 4.33 -0.61
N GLN A 18 8.91 4.82 -1.82
CA GLN A 18 10.11 4.48 -2.59
C GLN A 18 11.38 5.13 -2.03
N ASN A 19 11.23 6.29 -1.39
CA ASN A 19 12.32 6.99 -0.73
C ASN A 19 12.55 6.54 0.73
N ALA A 20 11.77 5.58 1.23
CA ALA A 20 11.74 5.18 2.64
C ALA A 20 11.56 6.38 3.61
N ASP A 21 10.76 7.37 3.19
CA ASP A 21 10.52 8.61 3.92
C ASP A 21 9.22 8.51 4.74
N ALA A 22 9.35 8.15 6.02
CA ALA A 22 8.21 7.98 6.92
C ALA A 22 7.39 9.27 7.11
N ASP A 23 8.06 10.41 7.18
CA ASP A 23 7.42 11.71 7.45
C ASP A 23 6.54 12.11 6.26
N THR A 24 7.12 12.10 5.06
CA THR A 24 6.38 12.43 3.83
C THR A 24 5.29 11.40 3.54
N TRP A 25 5.52 10.12 3.88
CA TRP A 25 4.53 9.07 3.67
C TRP A 25 3.32 9.25 4.58
N ALA A 26 3.53 9.53 5.88
CA ALA A 26 2.44 9.83 6.80
C ALA A 26 1.73 11.15 6.44
N ALA A 27 2.44 12.14 5.93
CA ALA A 27 1.86 13.42 5.50
C ALA A 27 0.88 13.29 4.31
N ALA A 28 0.84 12.14 3.61
CA ALA A 28 -0.17 11.86 2.60
C ALA A 28 -1.58 11.61 3.18
N PHE A 29 -1.68 11.37 4.50
CA PHE A 29 -2.94 11.16 5.21
C PHE A 29 -3.46 12.45 5.85
N ALA A 30 -4.78 12.61 5.94
CA ALA A 30 -5.41 13.62 6.79
C ALA A 30 -5.02 13.41 8.27
N ASP A 31 -5.19 14.44 9.11
CA ASP A 31 -4.84 14.36 10.54
C ASP A 31 -5.61 13.23 11.26
N ASP A 32 -6.85 13.00 10.86
CA ASP A 32 -7.78 11.94 11.29
C ASP A 32 -7.86 10.76 10.30
N GLY A 33 -6.92 10.68 9.35
CA GLY A 33 -6.90 9.65 8.31
C GLY A 33 -6.83 8.23 8.88
N VAL A 34 -7.34 7.26 8.13
CA VAL A 34 -7.40 5.86 8.55
C VAL A 34 -6.58 4.99 7.60
N PHE A 35 -5.71 4.16 8.16
CA PHE A 35 -4.95 3.15 7.43
C PHE A 35 -5.50 1.76 7.72
N HIS A 36 -5.91 1.06 6.66
CA HIS A 36 -6.44 -0.30 6.73
C HIS A 36 -5.38 -1.30 6.26
N ASP A 37 -4.96 -2.21 7.14
CA ASP A 37 -4.20 -3.40 6.76
C ASP A 37 -5.18 -4.55 6.48
N PRO A 38 -5.18 -5.15 5.27
CA PRO A 38 -6.12 -6.22 4.92
C PRO A 38 -5.91 -7.54 5.70
N VAL A 39 -4.82 -7.73 6.44
CA VAL A 39 -4.45 -9.06 6.99
C VAL A 39 -4.65 -9.22 8.51
N GLY A 40 -4.92 -8.18 9.30
CA GLY A 40 -4.91 -8.39 10.76
C GLY A 40 -5.58 -7.38 11.69
N PRO A 41 -4.97 -6.20 11.96
CA PRO A 41 -5.40 -5.35 13.07
C PRO A 41 -6.61 -4.45 12.75
N PRO A 42 -7.27 -3.90 13.79
CA PRO A 42 -8.17 -2.76 13.63
C PRO A 42 -7.49 -1.62 12.86
N PRO A 43 -8.25 -0.83 12.10
CA PRO A 43 -7.68 0.28 11.32
C PRO A 43 -6.89 1.24 12.20
N ILE A 44 -5.71 1.64 11.73
CA ILE A 44 -4.87 2.62 12.43
C ILE A 44 -5.46 4.00 12.13
N THR A 45 -5.87 4.71 13.17
CA THR A 45 -6.53 6.02 13.03
C THR A 45 -5.61 7.15 13.48
N GLY A 46 -5.53 8.20 12.66
CA GLY A 46 -4.79 9.43 12.91
C GLY A 46 -3.37 9.41 12.36
N ARG A 47 -2.94 10.53 11.75
CA ARG A 47 -1.63 10.67 11.09
C ARG A 47 -0.47 10.28 12.01
N ALA A 48 -0.52 10.69 13.27
CA ALA A 48 0.54 10.40 14.24
C ALA A 48 0.68 8.89 14.52
N ALA A 49 -0.43 8.14 14.55
CA ALA A 49 -0.39 6.70 14.73
C ALA A 49 0.10 5.99 13.44
N ILE A 50 -0.35 6.46 12.29
CA ILE A 50 0.10 5.97 10.97
C ILE A 50 1.61 6.19 10.80
N HIS A 51 2.13 7.36 11.18
CA HIS A 51 3.56 7.65 11.15
C HIS A 51 4.38 6.67 11.99
N ARG A 52 3.99 6.44 13.25
CA ARG A 52 4.66 5.48 14.14
C ARG A 52 4.68 4.07 13.55
N PHE A 53 3.60 3.66 12.90
CA PHE A 53 3.53 2.37 12.22
C PHE A 53 4.49 2.32 11.01
N ILE A 54 4.45 3.31 10.13
CA ILE A 54 5.35 3.37 8.96
C ILE A 54 6.82 3.35 9.41
N ALA A 55 7.17 4.16 10.40
CA ALA A 55 8.52 4.23 10.95
C ALA A 55 8.99 2.90 11.58
N SER A 56 8.08 2.11 12.17
CA SER A 56 8.43 0.82 12.75
C SER A 56 8.65 -0.29 11.72
N VAL A 57 7.95 -0.24 10.58
CA VAL A 57 8.03 -1.28 9.54
C VAL A 57 9.13 -1.02 8.51
N LEU A 58 9.45 0.24 8.20
CA LEU A 58 10.46 0.60 7.20
C LEU A 58 11.82 -0.10 7.38
N PRO A 59 12.40 -0.21 8.61
CA PRO A 59 13.64 -0.93 8.84
C PRO A 59 13.59 -2.42 8.42
N GLY A 60 12.41 -3.05 8.52
CA GLY A 60 12.23 -4.47 8.22
C GLY A 60 12.27 -4.82 6.74
N PHE A 61 12.24 -3.83 5.84
CA PHE A 61 12.08 -4.08 4.41
C PHE A 61 13.36 -3.98 3.57
N HIS A 62 14.55 -4.03 4.18
CA HIS A 62 15.81 -3.79 3.45
C HIS A 62 16.28 -4.99 2.56
N PRO A 63 16.67 -4.73 1.29
CA PRO A 63 16.59 -3.45 0.58
C PRO A 63 15.14 -3.12 0.20
N PHE A 64 14.63 -1.97 0.67
CA PHE A 64 13.26 -1.57 0.43
C PHE A 64 13.19 -0.83 -0.89
N LEU A 65 12.50 -1.41 -1.87
CA LEU A 65 12.30 -0.78 -3.17
C LEU A 65 10.99 0.04 -3.22
N GLY A 66 10.30 0.18 -2.09
CA GLY A 66 9.00 0.83 -1.98
C GLY A 66 7.87 0.10 -2.70
N LEU A 67 6.72 0.76 -2.75
CA LEU A 67 5.57 0.28 -3.51
C LEU A 67 5.63 0.86 -4.93
N THR A 68 5.57 -0.01 -5.94
CA THR A 68 5.54 0.42 -7.34
C THR A 68 4.10 0.43 -7.85
N PRO A 69 3.50 1.59 -8.18
CA PRO A 69 2.17 1.64 -8.78
C PRO A 69 2.17 1.07 -10.20
N LEU A 70 1.11 0.33 -10.56
CA LEU A 70 0.95 -0.34 -11.85
C LEU A 70 -0.23 0.22 -12.65
N GLN A 71 -1.38 0.43 -12.00
CA GLN A 71 -2.55 1.08 -12.59
C GLN A 71 -3.28 1.88 -11.53
N ALA A 72 -3.88 3.00 -11.93
CA ALA A 72 -4.69 3.84 -11.05
C ALA A 72 -6.03 4.15 -11.72
N HIS A 73 -7.10 4.05 -10.95
CA HIS A 73 -8.47 4.35 -11.38
C HIS A 73 -9.11 5.30 -10.38
N THR A 74 -9.52 6.48 -10.86
CA THR A 74 -10.13 7.53 -10.03
C THR A 74 -11.62 7.62 -10.32
N VAL A 75 -12.44 7.62 -9.27
CA VAL A 75 -13.89 7.86 -9.33
C VAL A 75 -14.26 8.84 -8.22
N GLY A 76 -14.66 10.06 -8.58
CA GLY A 76 -14.90 11.14 -7.62
C GLY A 76 -13.66 11.39 -6.76
N ASN A 77 -13.81 11.25 -5.43
CA ASN A 77 -12.74 11.47 -4.45
C ASN A 77 -12.02 10.17 -4.05
N GLN A 78 -12.24 9.07 -4.77
CA GLN A 78 -11.65 7.77 -4.49
C GLN A 78 -10.68 7.37 -5.59
N VAL A 79 -9.57 6.75 -5.19
CA VAL A 79 -8.56 6.22 -6.11
C VAL A 79 -8.24 4.78 -5.71
N ALA A 80 -8.44 3.86 -6.64
CA ALA A 80 -7.94 2.50 -6.52
C ALA A 80 -6.62 2.38 -7.27
N VAL A 81 -5.59 1.86 -6.62
CA VAL A 81 -4.27 1.65 -7.23
C VAL A 81 -3.86 0.19 -7.09
N SER A 82 -3.57 -0.46 -8.22
CA SER A 82 -2.85 -1.72 -8.21
C SER A 82 -1.36 -1.44 -8.13
N TRP A 83 -0.65 -2.20 -7.29
CA TRP A 83 0.77 -1.99 -7.05
C TRP A 83 1.47 -3.32 -6.77
N ARG A 84 2.79 -3.33 -6.90
CA ARG A 84 3.65 -4.44 -6.47
C ARG A 84 4.58 -3.96 -5.36
N GLY A 85 4.75 -4.79 -4.34
CA GLY A 85 5.79 -4.61 -3.33
C GLY A 85 7.15 -5.14 -3.82
N PRO A 86 8.22 -4.91 -3.05
CA PRO A 86 9.49 -5.59 -3.31
C PRO A 86 9.30 -7.11 -3.25
N PRO A 87 10.11 -7.90 -3.97
CA PRO A 87 10.09 -9.35 -3.83
C PRO A 87 10.33 -9.72 -2.37
N SER A 88 9.42 -10.48 -1.77
CA SER A 88 9.63 -10.97 -0.40
C SER A 88 10.82 -11.93 -0.40
N PRO A 89 11.76 -11.82 0.56
CA PRO A 89 12.85 -12.79 0.69
C PRO A 89 12.33 -14.22 0.92
N TRP A 90 11.08 -14.39 1.41
CA TRP A 90 10.44 -15.68 1.59
C TRP A 90 10.02 -16.37 0.28
N THR A 91 9.77 -15.61 -0.79
CA THR A 91 9.34 -16.15 -2.09
C THR A 91 10.47 -16.69 -2.97
N ALA A 92 11.74 -16.52 -2.59
CA ALA A 92 12.88 -17.02 -3.36
C ALA A 92 13.02 -18.57 -3.35
N HIS A 93 12.25 -19.29 -2.52
CA HIS A 93 12.39 -20.74 -2.33
C HIS A 93 11.22 -21.59 -2.84
N ARG A 94 10.28 -21.07 -3.65
CA ARG A 94 9.23 -21.91 -4.25
C ARG A 94 9.10 -21.75 -5.76
N PRO A 95 9.00 -22.87 -6.52
CA PRO A 95 8.70 -22.81 -7.94
C PRO A 95 7.31 -22.20 -8.13
N THR A 96 7.21 -21.36 -9.16
CA THR A 96 6.13 -20.46 -9.52
C THR A 96 4.73 -21.08 -9.44
N GLY A 97 4.03 -20.83 -8.34
CA GLY A 97 2.58 -21.03 -8.22
C GLY A 97 1.86 -19.70 -8.38
N ARG A 98 1.11 -19.55 -9.48
CA ARG A 98 0.26 -18.39 -9.80
C ARG A 98 -0.81 -18.22 -8.70
N ALA A 99 -0.76 -17.14 -7.93
CA ALA A 99 -1.89 -16.73 -7.09
C ALA A 99 -2.91 -15.96 -7.95
N SER A 100 -4.07 -16.58 -8.19
CA SER A 100 -5.26 -15.91 -8.72
C SER A 100 -6.23 -15.71 -7.56
N THR A 101 -6.55 -14.46 -7.20
CA THR A 101 -7.69 -14.16 -6.32
C THR A 101 -8.99 -14.26 -7.11
N SER A 102 -9.79 -15.29 -6.80
CA SER A 102 -11.17 -15.46 -7.26
C SER A 102 -12.08 -15.23 -6.05
N THR A 103 -12.97 -14.25 -6.13
CA THR A 103 -14.10 -14.12 -5.21
C THR A 103 -15.29 -14.84 -5.83
N ASN A 104 -15.73 -15.94 -5.24
CA ASN A 104 -17.09 -16.42 -5.42
C ASN A 104 -17.70 -16.73 -4.05
N SER A 105 -18.71 -15.94 -3.70
CA SER A 105 -19.62 -16.18 -2.60
C SER A 105 -20.80 -17.01 -3.11
N THR A 106 -21.13 -18.12 -2.47
CA THR A 106 -22.50 -18.67 -2.46
C THR A 106 -22.75 -19.44 -1.15
N THR A 107 -23.59 -18.81 -0.33
CA THR A 107 -24.60 -19.22 0.67
C THR A 107 -24.62 -20.64 1.26
N PRO A 108 -24.88 -20.79 2.59
CA PRO A 108 -25.06 -22.09 3.24
C PRO A 108 -26.48 -22.63 3.09
N ALA A 109 -26.62 -23.95 3.19
CA ALA A 109 -27.87 -24.66 3.49
C ALA A 109 -27.70 -25.40 4.82
#